data_AF-A0A6P0CBZ6-F1
#
_entry.id   AF-A0A6P0CBZ6-F1
#
_cell.length_a   1.000
_cell.length_b   1.000
_cell.length_c   1.000
_cell.angle_alpha   90.00
_cell.angle_beta   90.00
_cell.angle_gamma   90.00
#
_symmetry.space_group_name_H-M   'P 1'
#
loop_
_entity.id
_entity.type
_entity.pdbx_description
1 polymer ?
#
loop_
_entity_poly.entity_id
_entity_poly.type
_entity_poly.pdbx_seq_one_letter_code
_entity_poly.pdbx_strand_id
1 'polypeptide(L)'
;MGGLIALPIMVGIFDGLVAGGLAVFLFFAWFAFTFLALARRRPVALRMDEKGISGYYVDPATWDEIKDVRAFIAGKGHRFLGFELKDPATFRDRQTPWRRYRSWSLGRQNGVHQVVPEMVLAAVTVEELAKTAQQFLQDHRA
;
A
#
# COMPACT_ATOMS: atom_id res chain seq x y z
N MET A 1 -43.40 47.35 -7.82
CA MET A 1 -41.95 47.60 -7.70
C MET A 1 -41.28 46.39 -7.05
N GLY A 2 -40.84 45.39 -7.83
CA GLY A 2 -40.31 44.14 -7.26
C GLY A 2 -39.31 43.38 -8.15
N GLY A 3 -38.66 44.06 -9.10
CA GLY A 3 -37.83 43.39 -10.13
C GLY A 3 -36.31 43.49 -9.95
N LEU A 4 -35.81 44.23 -8.95
CA LEU A 4 -34.38 44.62 -8.90
C LEU A 4 -33.50 43.81 -7.94
N ILE A 5 -34.07 42.88 -7.15
CA ILE A 5 -33.31 42.10 -6.15
C ILE A 5 -32.92 40.70 -6.67
N ALA A 6 -33.59 40.19 -7.71
CA ALA A 6 -33.38 38.82 -8.18
C ALA A 6 -32.08 38.60 -8.98
N LEU A 7 -31.62 39.61 -9.73
CA LEU A 7 -30.42 39.53 -10.58
C LEU A 7 -29.09 39.35 -9.81
N PRO A 8 -28.77 40.11 -8.74
CA PRO A 8 -27.50 39.92 -8.04
C PRO A 8 -27.42 38.60 -7.27
N ILE A 9 -28.55 38.08 -6.79
CA ILE A 9 -28.62 36.79 -6.08
C ILE A 9 -28.36 35.62 -7.06
N MET A 10 -28.97 35.67 -8.25
CA MET A 10 -28.79 34.64 -9.29
C MET A 10 -27.35 34.59 -9.82
N VAL A 11 -26.70 35.75 -9.99
CA VAL A 11 -25.28 35.83 -10.39
C VAL A 11 -24.36 35.25 -9.31
N GLY A 12 -24.59 35.57 -8.03
CA GLY A 12 -23.81 35.01 -6.92
C GLY A 12 -23.95 33.49 -6.76
N ILE A 13 -25.13 32.93 -7.03
CA ILE A 13 -25.36 31.48 -7.02
C ILE A 13 -24.64 30.79 -8.19
N PHE A 14 -24.68 31.40 -9.38
CA PHE A 14 -24.00 30.86 -10.56
C PHE A 14 -22.47 30.86 -10.37
N ASP A 15 -21.88 31.96 -9.90
CA ASP A 15 -20.45 32.06 -9.62
C ASP A 15 -20.01 31.07 -8.52
N GLY A 16 -20.84 30.90 -7.48
CA GLY A 16 -20.60 29.91 -6.43
C GLY A 16 -20.64 28.46 -6.94
N LEU A 17 -21.56 28.12 -7.84
CA LEU A 17 -21.64 26.80 -8.46
C LEU A 17 -20.47 26.52 -9.41
N VAL A 18 -20.05 27.52 -10.19
CA VAL A 18 -18.90 27.39 -11.08
C VAL A 18 -17.60 27.25 -10.28
N ALA A 19 -17.39 28.09 -9.28
CA ALA A 19 -16.22 28.00 -8.40
C ALA A 19 -16.18 26.69 -7.61
N GLY A 20 -17.32 26.27 -7.05
CA GLY A 20 -17.46 25.00 -6.33
C GLY A 20 -17.21 23.79 -7.24
N GLY A 21 -17.80 23.78 -8.44
CA GLY A 21 -17.60 22.73 -9.42
C GLY A 21 -16.14 22.64 -9.89
N LEU A 22 -15.49 23.78 -10.14
CA LEU A 22 -14.08 23.84 -10.49
C LEU A 22 -13.18 23.32 -9.37
N ALA A 23 -13.45 23.69 -8.10
CA ALA A 23 -12.68 23.22 -6.96
C ALA A 23 -12.76 21.70 -6.80
N VAL A 24 -13.95 21.11 -6.92
CA VAL A 24 -14.15 19.66 -6.88
C VAL A 24 -13.41 18.99 -8.04
N PHE A 25 -13.54 19.52 -9.26
CA PHE A 25 -12.84 18.99 -10.43
C PHE A 25 -11.32 19.01 -10.25
N LEU A 26 -10.75 20.12 -9.79
CA LEU A 26 -9.31 20.25 -9.56
C LEU A 26 -8.81 19.31 -8.46
N PHE A 27 -9.59 19.09 -7.39
CA PHE A 27 -9.25 18.13 -6.35
C PHE A 27 -9.17 16.70 -6.91
N PHE A 28 -10.17 16.27 -7.67
CA PHE A 28 -10.17 14.94 -8.30
C PHE A 28 -9.10 14.82 -9.39
N ALA A 29 -8.85 15.88 -10.17
CA ALA A 29 -7.79 15.91 -11.16
C ALA A 29 -6.41 15.76 -10.50
N TRP A 30 -6.11 16.53 -9.45
CA TRP A 30 -4.88 16.37 -8.68
C TRP A 30 -4.75 14.94 -8.14
N PHE A 31 -5.80 14.41 -7.52
CA PHE A 31 -5.81 13.03 -7.03
C PHE A 31 -5.46 12.05 -8.17
N ALA A 32 -6.15 12.13 -9.31
CA ALA A 32 -5.91 11.29 -10.48
C ALA A 32 -4.48 11.40 -11.01
N PHE A 33 -3.93 12.62 -11.15
CA PHE A 33 -2.55 12.84 -11.59
C PHE A 33 -1.53 12.24 -10.62
N THR A 34 -1.79 12.28 -9.32
CA THR A 34 -0.91 11.68 -8.30
C THR A 34 -0.85 10.17 -8.46
N PHE A 35 -2.00 9.50 -8.64
CA PHE A 35 -2.04 8.05 -8.88
C PHE A 35 -1.43 7.67 -10.23
N LEU A 36 -1.66 8.47 -11.28
CA LEU A 36 -1.04 8.26 -12.58
C LEU A 36 0.49 8.36 -12.50
N ALA A 37 1.01 9.32 -11.74
CA ALA A 37 2.46 9.47 -11.53
C ALA A 37 3.06 8.27 -10.78
N LEU A 38 2.37 7.76 -9.75
CA LEU A 38 2.77 6.54 -9.04
C LEU A 38 2.77 5.32 -9.97
N ALA A 39 1.71 5.15 -10.78
CA ALA A 39 1.59 4.05 -11.73
C ALA A 39 2.71 4.09 -12.80
N ARG A 40 3.06 5.29 -13.28
CA ARG A 40 4.14 5.48 -14.27
C ARG A 40 5.52 5.13 -13.72
N ARG A 41 5.77 5.39 -12.43
CA ARG A 41 7.07 5.12 -11.78
C ARG A 41 7.32 3.64 -11.49
N ARG A 42 6.29 2.77 -11.59
CA ARG A 42 6.38 1.32 -11.34
C ARG A 42 7.28 0.99 -10.13
N PRO A 43 6.93 1.47 -8.93
CA PRO A 43 7.79 1.30 -7.78
C PRO A 43 8.01 -0.19 -7.52
N VAL A 44 9.24 -0.58 -7.17
CA VAL A 44 9.61 -1.97 -6.91
C VAL A 44 8.69 -2.51 -5.80
N ALA A 45 7.84 -3.47 -6.15
CA ALA A 45 6.83 -4.00 -5.25
C ALA A 45 7.46 -4.70 -4.04
N LEU A 46 8.48 -5.51 -4.33
CA LEU A 46 9.28 -6.27 -3.39
C LEU A 46 10.70 -6.42 -3.94
N ARG A 47 11.69 -6.11 -3.11
CA ARG A 47 13.10 -6.41 -3.26
C ARG A 47 13.46 -7.37 -2.13
N MET A 48 14.12 -8.46 -2.48
CA MET A 48 14.73 -9.39 -1.52
C MET A 48 16.21 -9.44 -1.84
N ASP A 49 17.05 -9.16 -0.85
CA ASP A 49 18.50 -9.12 -0.98
C ASP A 49 19.16 -9.70 0.28
N GLU A 50 20.49 -9.70 0.33
CA GLU A 50 21.27 -10.19 1.48
C GLU A 50 20.94 -9.48 2.79
N LYS A 51 20.43 -8.25 2.77
CA LYS A 51 20.09 -7.50 3.99
C LYS A 51 18.69 -7.81 4.48
N GLY A 52 17.81 -8.31 3.61
CA GLY A 52 16.44 -8.64 3.95
C GLY A 52 15.45 -8.31 2.83
N ILE A 53 14.28 -7.83 3.24
CA ILE A 53 13.21 -7.44 2.33
C ILE A 53 12.98 -5.94 2.39
N SER A 54 12.59 -5.35 1.28
CA SER A 54 12.16 -3.94 1.20
C SER A 54 11.29 -3.74 -0.02
N GLY A 55 10.49 -2.68 -0.07
CA GLY A 55 9.77 -2.33 -1.29
C GLY A 55 8.68 -1.29 -1.06
N TYR A 56 7.87 -1.08 -2.09
CA TYR A 56 6.74 -0.17 -1.97
C TYR A 56 5.64 -0.74 -1.07
N TYR A 57 5.39 -2.05 -1.13
CA TYR A 57 4.32 -2.68 -0.35
C TYR A 57 4.80 -3.26 0.99
N VAL A 58 6.11 -3.30 1.21
CA VAL A 58 6.79 -3.97 2.32
C VAL A 58 7.79 -3.01 2.94
N ASP A 59 7.66 -2.77 4.24
CA ASP A 59 8.63 -1.98 4.99
C ASP A 59 9.95 -2.76 5.13
N PRO A 60 11.11 -2.09 5.13
CA PRO A 60 12.40 -2.75 5.25
C PRO A 60 12.47 -3.62 6.51
N ALA A 61 12.72 -4.92 6.35
CA ALA A 61 12.89 -5.87 7.45
C ALA A 61 14.11 -6.75 7.17
N THR A 62 14.96 -6.95 8.18
CA THR A 62 16.13 -7.82 8.03
C THR A 62 15.73 -9.30 8.14
N TRP A 63 16.57 -10.21 7.62
CA TRP A 63 16.36 -11.64 7.79
C TRP A 63 16.30 -12.06 9.27
N ASP A 64 17.02 -11.35 10.15
CA ASP A 64 16.96 -11.55 11.60
C ASP A 64 15.63 -11.17 12.22
N GLU A 65 14.89 -10.23 11.64
CA GLU A 65 13.57 -9.81 12.11
C GLU A 65 12.46 -10.75 11.60
N ILE A 66 12.75 -11.53 10.57
CA ILE A 66 11.80 -12.45 9.94
C ILE A 66 11.81 -13.81 10.65
N LYS A 67 10.64 -14.21 11.12
CA LYS A 67 10.42 -15.51 11.77
C LYS A 67 10.12 -16.59 10.75
N ASP A 68 9.27 -16.30 9.77
CA ASP A 68 8.83 -17.28 8.78
C ASP A 68 8.37 -16.57 7.50
N VAL A 69 8.42 -17.27 6.37
CA VAL A 69 7.94 -16.81 5.07
C VAL A 69 7.06 -17.88 4.46
N ARG A 70 5.86 -17.49 4.03
CA ARG A 70 4.90 -18.43 3.43
C ARG A 70 4.11 -17.83 2.28
N ALA A 71 3.85 -18.63 1.27
CA ALA A 71 2.81 -18.35 0.29
C ALA A 71 1.45 -18.83 0.86
N PHE A 72 0.42 -18.01 0.73
CA PHE A 72 -0.92 -18.37 1.18
C PHE A 72 -1.99 -17.78 0.25
N ILE A 73 -3.17 -18.38 0.28
CA ILE A 73 -4.36 -17.89 -0.43
C ILE A 73 -5.23 -17.16 0.60
N ALA A 74 -5.58 -15.92 0.32
CA ALA A 74 -6.54 -15.15 1.11
C ALA A 74 -7.66 -14.61 0.21
N GLY A 75 -8.71 -14.06 0.83
CA GLY A 75 -9.96 -13.56 0.26
C GLY A 75 -10.11 -13.57 -1.28
N LYS A 76 -11.18 -14.22 -1.78
CA LYS A 76 -11.50 -14.38 -3.22
C LYS A 76 -10.50 -15.21 -4.03
N GLY A 77 -9.67 -16.03 -3.37
CA GLY A 77 -8.77 -16.98 -4.05
C GLY A 77 -7.48 -16.34 -4.56
N HIS A 78 -7.15 -15.14 -4.11
CA HIS A 78 -5.91 -14.48 -4.50
C HIS A 78 -4.73 -15.01 -3.68
N ARG A 79 -3.59 -15.16 -4.34
CA ARG A 79 -2.35 -15.63 -3.72
C ARG A 79 -1.51 -14.47 -3.21
N PHE A 80 -0.86 -14.69 -2.09
CA PHE A 80 -0.07 -13.70 -1.39
C PHE A 80 1.22 -14.32 -0.86
N LEU A 81 2.28 -13.53 -0.84
CA LEU A 81 3.51 -13.80 -0.11
C LEU A 81 3.45 -13.08 1.24
N GLY A 82 3.58 -13.83 2.33
CA GLY A 82 3.53 -13.32 3.69
C GLY A 82 4.84 -13.49 4.42
N PHE A 83 5.22 -12.46 5.19
CA PHE A 83 6.35 -12.48 6.11
C PHE A 83 5.85 -12.36 7.55
N GLU A 84 6.16 -13.37 8.36
CA GLU A 84 5.95 -13.36 9.80
C GLU A 84 7.17 -12.74 10.47
N LEU A 85 6.95 -11.82 11.42
CA LEU A 85 8.02 -11.13 12.13
C LEU A 85 8.22 -11.79 13.50
N LYS A 86 9.47 -11.82 13.99
CA LYS A 86 9.79 -12.32 15.33
C LYS A 86 9.23 -11.41 16.42
N ASP A 87 9.41 -10.09 16.24
CA ASP A 87 8.86 -9.07 17.13
C ASP A 87 8.06 -8.01 16.33
N PRO A 88 6.75 -8.24 16.14
CA PRO A 88 5.89 -7.31 15.43
C PRO A 88 5.73 -5.95 16.11
N ALA A 89 5.85 -5.90 17.44
CA ALA A 89 5.62 -4.67 18.21
C ALA A 89 6.79 -3.70 18.00
N THR A 90 8.02 -4.19 18.14
CA THR A 90 9.21 -3.38 17.87
C THR A 90 9.27 -2.93 16.41
N PHE A 91 8.89 -3.80 15.47
CA PHE A 91 8.85 -3.44 14.05
C PHE A 91 7.84 -2.32 13.75
N ARG A 92 6.65 -2.42 14.33
CA ARG A 92 5.56 -1.43 14.22
C ARG A 92 5.96 -0.04 14.70
N ASP A 93 6.77 0.04 15.73
CA ASP A 93 7.14 1.31 16.36
C ASP A 93 8.06 2.15 15.46
N ARG A 94 8.75 1.50 14.50
CA ARG A 94 9.59 2.15 13.48
C ARG A 94 8.82 2.58 12.22
N GLN A 95 7.56 2.17 12.07
CA GLN A 95 6.72 2.45 10.90
C GLN A 95 5.93 3.76 11.02
N THR A 96 5.56 4.32 9.87
CA THR A 96 4.60 5.44 9.81
C THR A 96 3.21 5.01 10.29
N PRO A 97 2.35 5.94 10.79
CA PRO A 97 1.05 5.60 11.35
C PRO A 97 0.15 4.76 10.42
N TRP A 98 0.16 5.06 9.12
CA TRP A 98 -0.60 4.30 8.12
C TRP A 98 -0.09 2.86 7.95
N ARG A 99 1.24 2.69 7.89
CA ARG A 99 1.89 1.37 7.75
C ARG A 99 1.66 0.49 8.98
N ARG A 100 1.74 1.11 10.16
CA ARG A 100 1.41 0.50 11.46
C ARG A 100 0.01 -0.10 11.47
N TYR A 101 -1.01 0.65 11.03
CA TYR A 101 -2.38 0.16 10.94
C TYR A 101 -2.49 -1.05 9.99
N ARG A 102 -1.88 -0.95 8.79
CA ARG A 102 -1.90 -2.02 7.79
C ARG A 102 -1.24 -3.30 8.29
N SER A 103 -0.04 -3.22 8.87
CA SER A 103 0.69 -4.36 9.45
C SER A 103 -0.14 -5.07 10.52
N TRP A 104 -0.73 -4.31 11.44
CA TRP A 104 -1.55 -4.86 12.52
C TRP A 104 -2.81 -5.58 12.02
N SER A 105 -3.53 -4.98 11.06
CA SER A 105 -4.72 -5.61 10.46
C SER A 105 -4.37 -6.92 9.76
N LEU A 106 -3.22 -7.00 9.09
CA LEU A 106 -2.78 -8.20 8.38
C LEU A 106 -2.33 -9.29 9.35
N GLY A 107 -1.57 -8.93 10.39
CA GLY A 107 -1.10 -9.86 11.43
C GLY A 107 -2.26 -10.56 12.13
N ARG A 108 -3.32 -9.82 12.46
CA ARG A 108 -4.50 -10.37 13.14
C ARG A 108 -5.31 -11.34 12.27
N GLN A 109 -5.34 -11.13 10.96
CA GLN A 109 -6.16 -11.96 10.05
C GLN A 109 -5.45 -13.23 9.60
N ASN A 110 -4.14 -13.15 9.33
CA ASN A 110 -3.42 -14.20 8.61
C ASN A 110 -2.15 -14.69 9.32
N GLY A 111 -1.82 -14.15 10.50
CA GLY A 111 -0.58 -14.47 11.22
C GLY A 111 0.69 -13.94 10.57
N VAL A 112 0.57 -13.12 9.51
CA VAL A 112 1.66 -12.50 8.77
C VAL A 112 1.55 -10.99 8.84
N HIS A 113 2.68 -10.31 9.00
CA HIS A 113 2.72 -8.88 9.31
C HIS A 113 2.99 -8.04 8.07
N GLN A 114 3.71 -8.62 7.10
CA GLN A 114 3.91 -8.01 5.80
C GLN A 114 3.37 -8.92 4.70
N VAL A 115 2.64 -8.35 3.75
CA VAL A 115 1.95 -9.11 2.70
C VAL A 115 2.13 -8.45 1.34
N VAL A 116 2.52 -9.25 0.36
CA VAL A 116 2.65 -8.87 -1.05
C VAL A 116 1.69 -9.70 -1.89
N PRO A 117 0.71 -9.09 -2.58
CA PRO A 117 -0.18 -9.82 -3.47
C PRO A 117 0.55 -10.28 -4.73
N GLU A 118 0.21 -11.47 -5.24
CA GLU A 118 0.82 -11.99 -6.47
C GLU A 118 0.61 -11.07 -7.66
N MET A 119 -0.53 -10.37 -7.71
CA MET A 119 -0.88 -9.49 -8.83
C MET A 119 0.06 -8.30 -9.03
N VAL A 120 0.88 -7.94 -8.02
CA VAL A 120 1.90 -6.87 -8.16
C VAL A 120 3.28 -7.42 -8.49
N LEU A 121 3.43 -8.75 -8.54
CA LEU A 121 4.63 -9.45 -8.93
C LEU A 121 4.54 -9.73 -10.44
N ALA A 122 5.45 -9.15 -11.21
CA ALA A 122 5.34 -9.16 -12.67
C ALA A 122 5.86 -10.45 -13.33
N ALA A 123 6.75 -11.20 -12.67
CA ALA A 123 7.56 -12.22 -13.34
C ALA A 123 7.79 -13.52 -12.55
N VAL A 124 7.42 -13.58 -11.27
CA VAL A 124 7.74 -14.72 -10.40
C VAL A 124 6.51 -15.05 -9.57
N THR A 125 6.23 -16.35 -9.42
CA THR A 125 5.11 -16.82 -8.60
C THR A 125 5.40 -16.59 -7.11
N VAL A 126 4.35 -16.42 -6.30
CA VAL A 126 4.55 -16.30 -4.85
C VAL A 126 5.18 -17.54 -4.22
N GLU A 127 5.00 -18.71 -4.83
CA GLU A 127 5.54 -19.99 -4.37
C GLU A 127 7.06 -20.05 -4.58
N GLU A 128 7.54 -19.64 -5.76
CA GLU A 128 8.98 -19.54 -6.05
C GLU A 128 9.66 -18.49 -5.18
N LEU A 129 9.02 -17.34 -4.96
CA LEU A 129 9.55 -16.30 -4.07
C LEU A 129 9.57 -16.77 -2.62
N ALA A 130 8.55 -17.49 -2.16
CA ALA A 130 8.53 -18.06 -0.81
C ALA A 130 9.68 -19.04 -0.61
N LYS A 131 9.92 -19.95 -1.57
CA LYS A 131 11.08 -20.86 -1.53
C LYS A 131 12.41 -20.11 -1.50
N THR A 132 12.56 -19.11 -2.35
CA THR A 132 13.78 -18.28 -2.42
C THR A 132 14.02 -17.55 -1.09
N ALA A 133 12.97 -16.94 -0.52
CA ALA A 133 13.06 -16.25 0.76
C ALA A 133 13.33 -17.19 1.93
N GLN A 134 12.78 -18.41 1.90
CA GLN A 134 13.08 -19.45 2.89
C GLN A 134 14.54 -19.90 2.80
N GLN A 135 15.10 -20.02 1.59
CA GLN A 135 16.53 -20.31 1.41
C GLN A 135 17.39 -19.21 2.03
N PHE A 136 17.13 -17.94 1.70
CA PHE A 136 17.83 -16.81 2.33
C PHE A 136 17.71 -16.85 3.86
N LEU A 137 16.52 -17.14 4.38
CA LEU A 137 16.29 -17.21 5.82
C LEU A 137 17.06 -18.36 6.48
N GLN A 138 17.25 -19.49 5.80
CA GLN A 138 18.07 -20.60 6.29
C GLN A 138 19.56 -20.25 6.28
N ASP A 139 20.04 -19.66 5.18
CA ASP A 139 21.45 -19.28 5.02
C ASP A 139 21.90 -18.27 6.08
N HIS A 140 21.01 -17.38 6.54
CA HIS A 140 21.30 -16.40 7.60
C HIS A 140 21.14 -16.95 9.02
N ARG A 141 20.62 -18.17 9.18
CA ARG A 141 20.47 -18.84 10.48
C ARG A 141 21.56 -19.88 10.74
N ALA A 142 22.28 -20.30 9.70
CA ALA A 142 23.40 -21.22 9.77
C ALA A 142 24.67 -20.50 10.25
#